data_AF-A0A9E5AXM6-F1
#
_entry.id   AF-A0A9E5AXM6-F1
#
_cell.length_a   1.000
_cell.length_b   1.000
_cell.length_c   1.000
_cell.angle_alpha   90.00
_cell.angle_beta   90.00
_cell.angle_gamma   90.00
#
_symmetry.space_group_name_H-M   'P 1'
#
loop_
_entity.id
_entity.type
_entity.pdbx_description
1 polymer ?
#
loop_
_entity_poly.entity_id
_entity_poly.type
_entity_poly.pdbx_seq_one_letter_code
_entity_poly.pdbx_strand_id
1 'polypeptide(L)'
;MKAPPLLPEEIFQRVLRLARFDGLSVVMAASVCAVLAASMGDPIGAGIGVLVAGAGALELHGVTLLRHSDARGMTWLVNSQCLIMFSMLGYCALRLGHPQLEVLRATVTAEMKQQLEVIGWSVDQFIELVYRITYLAVSLVTVSYQGGMAIYYVRRREAVTAALTEG
;
A
#
# COMPACT_ATOMS: atom_id res chain seq x y z
N MET A 1 14.22 30.69 -9.10
CA MET A 1 14.99 30.01 -10.17
C MET A 1 14.43 28.60 -10.33
N LYS A 2 13.91 28.25 -11.51
CA LYS A 2 13.39 26.91 -11.80
C LYS A 2 14.61 26.00 -12.02
N ALA A 3 14.73 24.91 -11.26
CA ALA A 3 15.82 23.97 -11.47
C ALA A 3 15.80 23.47 -12.93
N PRO A 4 16.95 23.29 -13.59
CA PRO A 4 17.00 22.76 -14.95
C PRO A 4 16.25 21.42 -15.00
N PRO A 5 15.51 21.13 -16.10
CA PRO A 5 14.83 19.86 -16.25
C PRO A 5 15.85 18.73 -16.15
N LEU A 6 15.54 17.72 -15.34
CA LEU A 6 16.40 16.55 -15.16
C LEU A 6 16.59 15.83 -16.50
N LEU A 7 17.78 15.31 -16.73
CA LEU A 7 18.06 14.51 -17.92
C LEU A 7 17.23 13.22 -17.88
N PRO A 8 16.80 12.66 -19.04
CA PRO A 8 16.05 11.41 -19.11
C PRO A 8 16.71 10.27 -18.32
N GLU A 9 18.04 10.15 -18.39
CA GLU A 9 18.82 9.15 -17.65
C GLU A 9 18.73 9.34 -16.13
N GLU A 10 18.77 10.57 -15.63
CA GLU A 10 18.61 10.84 -14.19
C GLU A 10 17.22 10.46 -13.69
N ILE A 11 16.19 10.68 -14.52
CA ILE A 11 14.81 10.27 -14.23
C ILE A 11 14.72 8.75 -14.19
N PHE A 12 15.33 8.06 -15.17
CA PHE A 12 15.38 6.61 -15.22
C PHE A 12 16.02 6.00 -13.96
N GLN A 13 17.20 6.48 -13.57
CA GLN A 13 17.89 6.01 -12.37
C GLN A 13 17.11 6.29 -11.07
N ARG A 14 16.36 7.39 -11.01
CA ARG A 14 15.47 7.69 -9.88
C ARG A 14 14.29 6.73 -9.82
N VAL A 15 13.63 6.49 -10.96
CA VAL A 15 12.51 5.54 -11.06
C VAL A 15 12.96 4.14 -10.66
N LEU A 16 14.09 3.66 -11.19
CA LEU A 16 14.64 2.34 -10.85
C LEU A 16 14.94 2.18 -9.36
N ARG A 17 15.58 3.19 -8.73
CA ARG A 17 15.90 3.12 -7.30
C ARG A 17 14.64 3.16 -6.44
N LEU A 18 13.71 4.05 -6.77
CA LEU A 18 12.45 4.19 -6.06
C LEU A 18 11.62 2.91 -6.15
N ALA A 19 11.37 2.41 -7.36
CA ALA A 19 10.57 1.20 -7.58
C ALA A 19 11.20 -0.04 -6.95
N ARG A 20 12.53 -0.16 -6.97
CA ARG A 20 13.22 -1.27 -6.29
C ARG A 20 13.04 -1.21 -4.77
N PHE A 21 13.20 -0.03 -4.18
CA PHE A 21 13.06 0.16 -2.75
C PHE A 21 11.62 -0.07 -2.30
N ASP A 22 10.66 0.53 -3.02
CA ASP A 22 9.23 0.41 -2.74
C ASP A 22 8.78 -1.05 -2.86
N GLY A 23 9.00 -1.69 -4.01
CA GLY A 23 8.65 -3.09 -4.24
C GLY A 23 9.24 -4.04 -3.20
N LEU A 24 10.51 -3.86 -2.82
CA LEU A 24 11.14 -4.69 -1.78
C LEU A 24 10.49 -4.47 -0.41
N SER A 25 10.25 -3.21 -0.04
CA SER A 25 9.63 -2.87 1.24
C SER A 25 8.21 -3.46 1.36
N VAL A 26 7.43 -3.38 0.28
CA VAL A 26 6.07 -3.91 0.19
C VAL A 26 6.09 -5.44 0.30
N VAL A 27 6.94 -6.13 -0.46
CA VAL A 27 7.06 -7.60 -0.39
C VAL A 27 7.38 -8.04 1.04
N MET A 28 8.38 -7.43 1.67
CA MET A 28 8.83 -7.80 3.01
C MET A 28 7.75 -7.56 4.05
N ALA A 29 7.19 -6.34 4.10
CA ALA A 29 6.17 -6.00 5.08
C ALA A 29 4.90 -6.83 4.91
N ALA A 30 4.40 -6.95 3.67
CA ALA A 30 3.18 -7.69 3.39
C ALA A 30 3.34 -9.20 3.64
N SER A 31 4.51 -9.78 3.36
CA SER A 31 4.78 -11.19 3.66
C SER A 31 4.76 -11.46 5.16
N VAL A 32 5.39 -10.58 5.97
CA VAL A 32 5.36 -10.70 7.44
C VAL A 32 3.92 -10.59 7.95
N CYS A 33 3.16 -9.59 7.48
CA CYS A 33 1.77 -9.43 7.86
C CYS A 33 0.91 -10.63 7.44
N ALA A 34 1.13 -11.20 6.26
CA ALA A 34 0.39 -12.37 5.77
C ALA A 34 0.62 -13.59 6.68
N VAL A 35 1.88 -13.84 7.07
CA VAL A 35 2.24 -14.94 7.97
C VAL A 35 1.61 -14.73 9.36
N LEU A 36 1.69 -13.52 9.89
CA LEU A 36 1.08 -13.20 11.18
C LEU A 36 -0.44 -13.39 11.14
N ALA A 37 -1.13 -12.84 10.14
CA ALA A 37 -2.57 -13.02 9.97
C ALA A 37 -2.96 -14.50 9.86
N ALA A 38 -2.21 -15.29 9.09
CA ALA A 38 -2.44 -16.72 8.97
C ALA A 38 -2.25 -17.44 10.32
N SER A 39 -1.22 -17.08 11.08
CA SER A 39 -0.96 -17.67 12.41
C SER A 39 -2.03 -17.35 13.43
N MET A 40 -2.73 -16.21 13.28
CA MET A 40 -3.84 -15.78 14.12
C MET A 40 -5.22 -16.28 13.64
N GLY A 41 -5.27 -17.10 12.58
CA GLY A 41 -6.53 -17.62 12.03
C GLY A 41 -7.36 -16.59 11.27
N ASP A 42 -6.72 -15.55 10.72
CA ASP A 42 -7.36 -14.54 9.85
C ASP A 42 -7.06 -14.82 8.37
N PRO A 43 -7.86 -15.69 7.69
CA PRO A 43 -7.61 -16.07 6.30
C PRO A 43 -7.77 -14.89 5.33
N ILE A 44 -8.62 -13.92 5.67
CA ILE A 44 -8.87 -12.74 4.85
C ILE A 44 -7.65 -11.82 4.91
N GLY A 45 -7.16 -11.51 6.11
CA GLY A 45 -5.93 -10.72 6.29
C GLY A 45 -4.72 -11.39 5.64
N ALA A 46 -4.59 -12.71 5.76
CA ALA A 46 -3.54 -13.48 5.11
C ALA A 46 -3.62 -13.39 3.59
N GLY A 47 -4.80 -13.57 3.01
CA GLY A 47 -5.03 -13.49 1.57
C GLY A 47 -4.69 -12.11 1.00
N ILE A 48 -5.10 -11.04 1.68
CA ILE A 48 -4.75 -9.66 1.29
C ILE A 48 -3.24 -9.43 1.40
N GLY A 49 -2.59 -9.90 2.47
CA GLY A 49 -1.14 -9.80 2.60
C GLY A 49 -0.39 -10.49 1.46
N VAL A 50 -0.85 -11.67 1.03
CA VAL A 50 -0.29 -12.37 -0.14
C VAL A 50 -0.49 -11.57 -1.44
N LEU A 51 -1.68 -11.00 -1.66
CA LEU A 51 -1.96 -10.17 -2.84
C LEU A 51 -1.06 -8.94 -2.89
N VAL A 52 -0.89 -8.24 -1.76
CA VAL A 52 -0.04 -7.05 -1.66
C VAL A 52 1.44 -7.42 -1.83
N ALA A 53 1.89 -8.54 -1.25
CA ALA A 53 3.25 -9.05 -1.48
C ALA A 53 3.47 -9.41 -2.96
N GLY A 54 2.48 -10.05 -3.59
CA GLY A 54 2.49 -10.35 -5.02
C GLY A 54 2.62 -9.10 -5.87
N ALA A 55 1.88 -8.02 -5.54
CA ALA A 55 2.00 -6.74 -6.22
C ALA A 55 3.41 -6.14 -6.09
N GLY A 56 4.00 -6.15 -4.89
CA GLY A 56 5.39 -5.73 -4.70
C GLY A 56 6.39 -6.55 -5.54
N ALA A 57 6.13 -7.86 -5.72
CA ALA A 57 6.94 -8.71 -6.60
C ALA A 57 6.77 -8.34 -8.09
N LEU A 58 5.57 -7.95 -8.51
CA LEU A 58 5.32 -7.44 -9.87
C LEU A 58 6.10 -6.14 -10.14
N GLU A 59 6.22 -5.27 -9.14
CA GLU A 59 7.04 -4.06 -9.25
C GLU A 59 8.52 -4.38 -9.44
N LEU A 60 9.05 -5.31 -8.64
CA LEU A 60 10.44 -5.79 -8.78
C LEU A 60 10.67 -6.46 -10.15
N HIS A 61 9.68 -7.18 -10.68
CA HIS A 61 9.73 -7.71 -12.04
C HIS A 61 9.79 -6.58 -13.08
N GLY A 62 8.97 -5.53 -12.92
CA GLY A 62 9.02 -4.35 -13.77
C GLY A 62 10.37 -3.64 -13.73
N VAL A 63 11.00 -3.53 -12.56
CA VAL A 63 12.38 -3.03 -12.42
C VAL A 63 13.38 -3.88 -13.20
N THR A 64 13.25 -5.21 -13.14
CA THR A 64 14.10 -6.10 -13.92
C THR A 64 13.91 -5.90 -15.42
N LEU A 65 12.67 -5.75 -15.90
CA LEU A 65 12.41 -5.45 -17.32
C LEU A 65 13.04 -4.13 -17.76
N LEU A 66 12.90 -3.07 -16.95
CA LEU A 66 13.51 -1.77 -17.23
C LEU A 66 15.04 -1.85 -17.33
N ARG A 67 15.68 -2.69 -16.50
CA ARG A 67 17.14 -2.91 -16.56
C ARG A 67 17.60 -3.65 -17.82
N HIS A 68 16.71 -4.38 -18.48
CA HIS A 68 16.97 -5.05 -19.76
C HIS A 68 16.44 -4.23 -20.95
N SER A 69 16.29 -2.92 -20.77
CA SER A 69 15.78 -1.98 -21.78
C SER A 69 14.39 -2.29 -22.33
N ASP A 70 13.55 -2.98 -21.53
CA ASP A 70 12.17 -3.27 -21.90
C ASP A 70 11.19 -2.25 -21.27
N ALA A 71 10.65 -1.37 -22.12
CA ALA A 71 9.69 -0.34 -21.74
C ALA A 71 8.39 -0.90 -21.12
N ARG A 72 8.08 -2.19 -21.30
CA ARG A 72 6.94 -2.84 -20.62
C ARG A 72 7.09 -2.80 -19.11
N GLY A 73 8.31 -2.69 -18.59
CA GLY A 73 8.57 -2.53 -17.16
C GLY A 73 7.79 -1.38 -16.52
N MET A 74 7.61 -0.24 -17.23
CA MET A 74 6.78 0.87 -16.74
C MET A 74 5.32 0.48 -16.52
N THR A 75 4.78 -0.42 -17.35
CA THR A 75 3.39 -0.87 -17.22
C THR A 75 3.22 -1.75 -15.98
N TRP A 76 4.21 -2.59 -15.68
CA TRP A 76 4.23 -3.40 -14.45
C TRP A 76 4.33 -2.54 -13.18
N LEU A 77 5.14 -1.47 -13.20
CA LEU A 77 5.22 -0.51 -12.10
C LEU A 77 3.85 0.14 -11.82
N VAL A 78 3.16 0.62 -12.86
CA VAL A 78 1.82 1.24 -12.70
C VAL A 78 0.80 0.22 -12.22
N ASN A 79 0.77 -0.97 -12.83
CA ASN A 79 -0.20 -2.01 -12.48
C ASN A 79 0.01 -2.56 -11.06
N SER A 80 1.26 -2.63 -10.57
CA SER A 80 1.58 -2.97 -9.18
C SER A 80 0.87 -2.02 -8.21
N GLN A 81 1.04 -0.71 -8.40
CA GLN A 81 0.48 0.31 -7.52
C GLN A 81 -1.06 0.28 -7.55
N CYS A 82 -1.66 0.08 -8.72
CA CYS A 82 -3.10 -0.12 -8.84
C CYS A 82 -3.56 -1.40 -8.11
N LEU A 83 -2.83 -2.50 -8.23
CA LEU A 83 -3.16 -3.76 -7.56
C LEU A 83 -3.08 -3.62 -6.03
N ILE A 84 -2.04 -2.98 -5.49
CA ILE A 84 -1.94 -2.68 -4.06
C ILE A 84 -3.13 -1.83 -3.62
N MET A 85 -3.43 -0.76 -4.37
CA MET A 85 -4.53 0.15 -4.06
C MET A 85 -5.88 -0.59 -4.01
N PHE A 86 -6.22 -1.35 -5.06
CA PHE A 86 -7.48 -2.08 -5.10
C PHE A 86 -7.56 -3.18 -4.04
N SER A 87 -6.46 -3.86 -3.75
CA SER A 87 -6.40 -4.89 -2.71
C SER A 87 -6.67 -4.28 -1.32
N MET A 88 -6.00 -3.17 -1.00
CA MET A 88 -6.16 -2.48 0.28
C MET A 88 -7.54 -1.84 0.42
N LEU A 89 -8.07 -1.21 -0.64
CA LEU A 89 -9.43 -0.65 -0.61
C LEU A 89 -10.50 -1.73 -0.49
N GLY A 90 -10.34 -2.85 -1.20
CA GLY A 90 -11.22 -4.01 -1.06
C GLY A 90 -11.20 -4.57 0.36
N TYR A 91 -10.02 -4.67 0.97
CA TYR A 91 -9.88 -5.08 2.36
C TYR A 91 -10.58 -4.12 3.33
N CYS A 92 -10.34 -2.81 3.19
CA CYS A 92 -11.00 -1.79 4.01
C CYS A 92 -12.53 -1.82 3.84
N ALA A 93 -13.04 -1.95 2.61
CA ALA A 93 -14.46 -2.03 2.34
C ALA A 93 -15.09 -3.28 2.99
N LEU A 94 -14.42 -4.43 2.89
CA LEU A 94 -14.88 -5.66 3.53
C LEU A 94 -14.87 -5.55 5.06
N ARG A 95 -13.83 -4.95 5.65
CA ARG A 95 -13.75 -4.72 7.10
C ARG A 95 -14.81 -3.75 7.61
N LEU A 96 -15.08 -2.68 6.87
CA LEU A 96 -16.16 -1.73 7.19
C LEU A 96 -17.56 -2.36 7.02
N GLY A 97 -17.74 -3.24 6.03
CA GLY A 97 -19.01 -3.97 5.81
C GLY A 97 -19.25 -5.11 6.80
N HIS A 98 -18.18 -5.72 7.33
CA HIS A 98 -18.23 -6.81 8.30
C HIS A 98 -17.30 -6.54 9.50
N PRO A 99 -17.66 -5.61 10.40
CA PRO A 99 -16.80 -5.23 11.52
C PRO A 99 -16.59 -6.38 12.50
N GLN A 100 -15.33 -6.68 12.80
CA GLN A 100 -14.95 -7.67 13.82
C GLN A 100 -14.57 -6.96 15.11
N LEU A 101 -15.59 -6.50 15.85
CA LEU A 101 -15.40 -5.67 17.05
C LEU A 101 -14.93 -6.48 18.27
N GLU A 102 -15.17 -7.79 18.29
CA GLU A 102 -14.82 -8.65 19.43
C GLU A 102 -13.33 -8.65 19.76
N VAL A 103 -12.47 -8.66 18.74
CA VAL A 103 -11.02 -8.58 18.92
C VAL A 103 -10.64 -7.24 19.56
N LEU A 104 -11.28 -6.15 19.15
CA LEU A 104 -11.02 -4.82 19.72
C LEU A 104 -11.56 -4.72 21.16
N ARG A 105 -12.73 -5.30 21.44
CA ARG A 105 -13.30 -5.36 22.80
C ARG A 105 -12.35 -6.05 23.77
N ALA A 106 -11.69 -7.12 23.35
CA ALA A 106 -10.69 -7.82 24.16
C ALA A 106 -9.45 -6.97 24.50
N THR A 107 -9.17 -5.92 23.73
CA THR A 107 -8.06 -4.99 23.99
C THR A 107 -8.43 -3.82 24.90
N VAL A 108 -9.71 -3.64 25.24
CA VAL A 108 -10.16 -2.52 26.10
C VAL A 108 -9.89 -2.83 27.57
N THR A 109 -8.98 -2.06 28.18
CA THR A 109 -8.64 -2.21 29.60
C THR A 109 -9.72 -1.64 30.52
N ALA A 110 -9.70 -2.03 31.79
CA ALA A 110 -10.65 -1.53 32.79
C ALA A 110 -10.55 -0.02 32.98
N GLU A 111 -9.34 0.53 32.95
CA GLU A 111 -9.08 1.97 33.06
C GLU A 111 -9.72 2.73 31.89
N MET A 112 -9.62 2.18 30.68
CA MET A 112 -10.19 2.80 29.48
C MET A 112 -11.72 2.79 29.52
N LYS A 113 -12.35 1.73 30.06
CA LYS A 113 -13.80 1.70 30.30
C LYS A 113 -14.23 2.79 31.27
N GLN A 114 -13.52 2.95 32.37
CA GLN A 114 -13.83 3.98 33.37
C GLN A 114 -13.70 5.39 32.79
N GLN A 115 -12.68 5.65 31.97
CA GLN A 115 -12.52 6.93 31.28
C GLN A 115 -13.65 7.22 30.29
N LEU A 116 -14.12 6.20 29.55
CA LEU A 116 -15.23 6.33 28.62
C LEU A 116 -16.55 6.64 29.36
N GLU A 117 -16.80 5.99 30.49
CA GLU A 117 -17.97 6.27 31.33
C GLU A 117 -17.99 7.73 31.83
N VAL A 118 -16.84 8.28 32.22
CA VAL A 118 -16.72 9.68 32.67
C VAL A 118 -17.12 10.68 31.60
N ILE A 119 -16.79 10.41 30.34
CA ILE A 119 -17.16 11.28 29.20
C ILE A 119 -18.53 10.91 28.59
N GLY A 120 -19.26 9.98 29.21
CA GLY A 120 -20.60 9.56 28.79
C GLY A 120 -20.62 8.70 27.53
N TRP A 121 -19.52 8.03 27.20
CA TRP A 121 -19.41 7.17 26.02
C TRP A 121 -19.50 5.69 26.40
N SER A 122 -20.21 4.91 25.58
CA SER A 122 -20.13 3.46 25.68
C SER A 122 -18.85 2.93 25.01
N VAL A 123 -18.36 1.80 25.51
CA VAL A 123 -17.21 1.08 24.92
C VAL A 123 -17.45 0.74 23.45
N ASP A 124 -18.69 0.37 23.10
CA ASP A 124 -19.05 0.00 21.74
C ASP A 124 -19.00 1.19 20.77
N GLN A 125 -19.50 2.35 21.19
CA GLN A 125 -19.40 3.59 20.39
C GLN A 125 -17.95 3.99 20.15
N PHE A 126 -17.11 3.88 21.19
CA PHE A 126 -15.69 4.18 21.07
C PHE A 126 -14.99 3.22 20.09
N ILE A 127 -15.20 1.91 20.27
CA ILE A 127 -14.61 0.88 19.42
C ILE A 127 -15.04 1.05 17.96
N GLU A 128 -16.33 1.27 17.71
CA GLU A 128 -16.86 1.46 16.37
C GLU A 128 -16.27 2.71 15.70
N LEU A 129 -16.14 3.81 16.45
CA LEU A 129 -15.53 5.03 15.94
C LEU A 129 -14.06 4.82 15.59
N VAL A 130 -13.28 4.25 16.51
CA VAL A 130 -11.85 3.97 16.29
C VAL A 130 -11.67 3.05 15.09
N TYR A 131 -12.50 2.01 14.98
CA TYR A 131 -12.51 1.08 13.86
C TYR A 131 -12.76 1.82 12.54
N ARG A 132 -13.83 2.61 12.45
CA ARG A 132 -14.17 3.39 11.25
C ARG A 132 -13.07 4.37 10.86
N ILE A 133 -12.56 5.15 11.82
CA ILE A 133 -11.49 6.12 11.58
C ILE A 133 -10.22 5.41 11.08
N THR A 134 -9.87 4.27 11.68
CA THR A 134 -8.67 3.50 11.28
C THR A 134 -8.77 3.06 9.81
N TYR A 135 -9.86 2.41 9.41
CA TYR A 135 -10.00 1.93 8.02
C TYR A 135 -10.20 3.08 7.02
N LEU A 136 -10.84 4.18 7.41
CA LEU A 136 -10.92 5.38 6.56
C LEU A 136 -9.55 6.03 6.37
N ALA A 137 -8.75 6.14 7.44
CA ALA A 137 -7.40 6.69 7.38
C ALA A 137 -6.49 5.81 6.50
N VAL A 138 -6.52 4.49 6.68
CA VAL A 138 -5.78 3.54 5.84
C VAL A 138 -6.19 3.68 4.37
N SER A 139 -7.50 3.79 4.09
CA SER A 139 -8.01 3.97 2.73
C SER A 139 -7.52 5.28 2.10
N LEU A 140 -7.55 6.38 2.86
CA LEU A 140 -7.09 7.69 2.40
C LEU A 140 -5.58 7.70 2.10
N VAL A 141 -4.77 7.12 2.99
CA VAL A 141 -3.32 6.98 2.80
C VAL A 141 -3.04 6.12 1.58
N THR A 142 -3.77 5.01 1.42
CA THR A 142 -3.64 4.12 0.26
C THR A 142 -3.90 4.86 -1.04
N VAL A 143 -5.04 5.57 -1.16
CA VAL A 143 -5.38 6.33 -2.36
C VAL A 143 -4.34 7.42 -2.63
N SER A 144 -3.92 8.14 -1.59
CA SER A 144 -2.98 9.24 -1.73
C SER A 144 -1.59 8.76 -2.18
N TYR A 145 -1.06 7.72 -1.53
CA TYR A 145 0.26 7.19 -1.81
C TYR A 145 0.30 6.36 -3.09
N GLN A 146 -0.53 5.32 -3.20
CA GLN A 146 -0.54 4.40 -4.34
C GLN A 146 -1.06 5.10 -5.61
N GLY A 147 -2.09 5.95 -5.47
CA GLY A 147 -2.56 6.80 -6.57
C GLY A 147 -1.51 7.83 -6.99
N GLY A 148 -0.83 8.45 -6.02
CA GLY A 148 0.28 9.36 -6.28
C GLY A 148 1.44 8.70 -7.02
N MET A 149 1.81 7.49 -6.63
CA MET A 149 2.86 6.67 -7.25
C MET A 149 2.48 6.19 -8.65
N ALA A 150 1.24 5.73 -8.85
CA ALA A 150 0.73 5.36 -10.18
C ALA A 150 0.78 6.56 -11.14
N ILE A 151 0.28 7.73 -10.71
CA ILE A 151 0.36 8.97 -11.48
C ILE A 151 1.82 9.37 -11.70
N TYR A 152 2.67 9.17 -10.69
CA TYR A 152 4.10 9.45 -10.80
C TYR A 152 4.69 8.65 -11.95
N TYR A 153 4.54 7.32 -11.96
CA TYR A 153 5.09 6.45 -12.99
C TYR A 153 4.50 6.72 -14.38
N VAL A 154 3.19 6.94 -14.50
CA VAL A 154 2.55 7.31 -15.78
C VAL A 154 3.21 8.56 -16.37
N ARG A 155 3.40 9.60 -15.55
CA ARG A 155 4.01 10.86 -16.01
C ARG A 155 5.48 10.76 -16.39
N ARG A 156 6.20 9.73 -15.92
CA ARG A 156 7.63 9.54 -16.23
C ARG A 156 7.86 8.50 -17.34
N ARG A 157 6.79 7.87 -17.84
CA ARG A 157 6.88 6.82 -18.86
C ARG A 157 7.60 7.26 -20.12
N GLU A 158 7.29 8.44 -20.65
CA GLU A 158 7.93 8.96 -21.86
C GLU A 158 9.42 9.22 -21.65
N ALA A 159 9.80 9.91 -20.58
CA ALA A 159 11.19 10.19 -20.25
C ALA A 159 12.01 8.90 -20.00
N VAL A 160 11.41 7.91 -19.33
CA VAL A 160 12.05 6.59 -19.15
C VAL A 160 12.21 5.88 -20.48
N THR A 161 11.18 5.88 -21.34
CA THR A 161 11.26 5.21 -22.65
C THR A 161 12.31 5.86 -23.55
N ALA A 162 12.44 7.19 -23.52
CA ALA A 162 13.50 7.90 -24.24
C ALA A 162 14.90 7.51 -23.75
N ALA A 163 15.10 7.43 -22.43
CA ALA A 163 16.38 6.97 -21.86
C ALA A 163 16.73 5.53 -22.30
N LEU A 164 15.74 4.65 -22.43
CA LEU A 164 15.94 3.28 -22.91
C LEU A 164 16.33 3.17 -24.39
N THR A 165 16.04 4.19 -25.21
CA THR A 165 16.40 4.22 -26.63
C THR A 165 17.75 4.90 -26.91
N GLU A 166 18.25 5.69 -25.97
CA GLU A 166 19.51 6.45 -26.09
C GLU A 166 20.72 5.72 -25.47
N GLY A 167 20.49 4.68 -24.66
CA GLY A 167 21.52 3.82 -24.04
C GLY A 167 21.64 2.45 -24.70
#